data_AF-A0A7W8UPE5-F1
#
_entry.id   AF-A0A7W8UPE5-F1
#
_cell.length_a   1.000
_cell.length_b   1.000
_cell.length_c   1.000
_cell.angle_alpha   90.00
_cell.angle_beta   90.00
_cell.angle_gamma   90.00
#
_symmetry.space_group_name_H-M   'P 1'
#
loop_
_entity.id
_entity.type
_entity.pdbx_description
1 polymer ?
#
loop_
_entity_poly.entity_id
_entity_poly.type
_entity_poly.pdbx_seq_one_letter_code
_entity_poly.pdbx_strand_id
1 'polypeptide(L)'
;MKGRIVPNRRTPKRLKYLCSALAALTLSASAAFGQDVGPQSQASREQVEKLVDLWKNHFVGADSLQQRRTAFKSLMETTPGPTRIQVRQVDADGVDAELMWPARLHHPIGERVILYIHGGGFSSGSIRTHSLLAGSLAKAASSDVLLIDYRLMPEYTYPAQINDALTAYRWLLDNGYRNDNVVVAGDGAGGNIAIETVLRQMQVGKALPAAVIALSPITDLAATGGSMTSNAESDPLVGKDWIETLRKAYLGRKSPTDPQASPLYAELRGFPPLLLQVGSGEVLLDDTLRLADKARQAGVDVTTEVWPGMPHQWQLFPSLLDDADRASQNIADFAIRHFADKPQE
;
A
#
# COMPACT_ATOMS: atom_id res chain seq x y z
N MET A 1 -52.88 5.46 -38.81
CA MET A 1 -53.12 5.37 -37.35
C MET A 1 -51.75 5.42 -36.67
N LYS A 2 -51.35 6.57 -36.11
CA LYS A 2 -51.42 6.95 -34.67
C LYS A 2 -50.73 5.91 -33.76
N GLY A 3 -49.78 6.24 -32.89
CA GLY A 3 -49.46 7.55 -32.34
C GLY A 3 -48.15 7.65 -31.52
N ARG A 4 -47.71 8.90 -31.38
CA ARG A 4 -46.74 9.44 -30.43
C ARG A 4 -47.33 9.46 -29.02
N ILE A 5 -46.50 9.23 -28.01
CA ILE A 5 -46.81 9.51 -26.61
C ILE A 5 -46.05 10.78 -26.20
N VAL A 6 -46.79 11.76 -25.68
CA VAL A 6 -46.33 13.01 -25.05
C VAL A 6 -46.84 13.00 -23.61
N PRO A 7 -46.07 13.42 -22.59
CA PRO A 7 -46.62 13.76 -21.29
C PRO A 7 -46.92 15.26 -21.20
N ASN A 8 -48.15 15.54 -20.77
CA ASN A 8 -48.73 16.87 -20.61
C ASN A 8 -48.41 17.44 -19.21
N ARG A 9 -48.13 18.74 -19.15
CA ARG A 9 -47.97 19.53 -17.92
C ARG A 9 -49.33 19.84 -17.29
N ARG A 10 -49.47 19.69 -15.97
CA ARG A 10 -50.36 20.53 -15.15
C ARG A 10 -49.81 20.74 -13.74
N THR A 11 -49.61 22.00 -13.40
CA THR A 11 -49.47 22.58 -12.05
C THR A 11 -50.84 22.82 -11.40
N PRO A 12 -50.90 22.89 -10.06
CA PRO A 12 -51.69 23.93 -9.39
C PRO A 12 -50.88 24.71 -8.33
N LYS A 13 -51.53 25.75 -7.79
CA LYS A 13 -51.01 26.99 -7.19
C LYS A 13 -50.53 26.87 -5.74
N ARG A 14 -49.51 27.70 -5.44
CA ARG A 14 -49.19 28.50 -4.23
C ARG A 14 -49.65 28.00 -2.84
N LEU A 15 -48.67 27.79 -1.96
CA LEU A 15 -48.78 28.15 -0.54
C LEU A 15 -47.49 28.85 -0.09
N LYS A 16 -47.64 30.01 0.56
CA LYS A 16 -46.58 30.82 1.16
C LYS A 16 -46.12 30.17 2.46
N TYR A 17 -44.81 29.98 2.65
CA TYR A 17 -44.18 30.12 3.96
C TYR A 17 -42.79 30.71 3.80
N LEU A 18 -42.62 31.85 4.47
CA LEU A 18 -41.40 32.59 4.69
C LEU A 18 -40.66 31.87 5.82
N CYS A 19 -39.50 31.27 5.55
CA CYS A 19 -38.52 30.92 6.57
C CYS A 19 -37.13 31.06 5.98
N SER A 20 -36.51 32.19 6.28
CA SER A 20 -35.09 32.44 6.21
C SER A 20 -34.36 31.43 7.10
N ALA A 21 -33.59 30.53 6.48
CA ALA A 21 -32.56 29.76 7.15
C ALA A 21 -31.33 29.78 6.26
N LEU A 22 -30.34 30.61 6.64
CA LEU A 22 -28.96 30.37 6.24
C LEU A 22 -28.58 28.99 6.77
N ALA A 23 -28.61 27.98 5.91
CA ALA A 23 -27.89 26.75 6.17
C ALA A 23 -26.41 27.08 5.97
N ALA A 24 -25.74 27.47 7.06
CA ALA A 24 -24.30 27.40 7.12
C ALA A 24 -23.93 25.93 6.89
N LEU A 25 -23.44 25.60 5.70
CA LEU A 25 -22.72 24.36 5.46
C LEU A 25 -21.45 24.44 6.30
N THR A 26 -21.53 23.98 7.54
CA THR A 26 -20.35 23.52 8.25
C THR A 26 -19.89 22.26 7.54
N LEU A 27 -18.99 22.41 6.56
CA LEU A 27 -18.06 21.32 6.25
C LEU A 27 -17.29 21.06 7.54
N SER A 28 -17.76 20.10 8.34
CA SER A 28 -16.90 19.44 9.31
C SER A 28 -15.86 18.69 8.50
N ALA A 29 -14.76 19.37 8.18
CA ALA A 29 -13.51 18.69 7.90
C ALA A 29 -13.17 17.92 9.18
N SER A 30 -13.58 16.65 9.24
CA SER A 30 -12.99 15.74 10.20
C SER A 30 -11.53 15.60 9.79
N ALA A 31 -10.67 16.39 10.42
CA ALA A 31 -9.26 16.08 10.46
C ALA A 31 -9.18 14.68 11.09
N ALA A 32 -9.02 13.65 10.27
CA ALA A 32 -8.70 12.32 10.73
C ALA A 32 -7.27 12.38 11.27
N PHE A 33 -7.14 12.83 12.52
CA PHE A 33 -6.00 12.49 13.36
C PHE A 33 -5.90 10.96 13.33
N GLY A 34 -4.70 10.45 13.09
CA GLY A 34 -4.44 9.02 12.93
C GLY A 34 -5.14 8.19 14.00
N GLN A 35 -5.61 6.99 13.63
CA GLN A 35 -6.09 6.06 14.65
C GLN A 35 -4.94 5.82 15.63
N ASP A 36 -5.19 6.15 16.90
CA ASP A 36 -4.20 5.93 17.95
C ASP A 36 -4.06 4.40 18.13
N VAL A 37 -2.93 3.86 17.69
CA VAL A 37 -2.60 2.42 17.75
C VAL A 37 -2.52 1.95 19.22
N GLY A 38 -2.45 2.89 20.16
CA GLY A 38 -2.31 2.65 21.59
C GLY A 38 -0.86 2.34 21.97
N PRO A 39 -0.54 2.35 23.27
CA PRO A 39 0.82 2.04 23.74
C PRO A 39 1.18 0.58 23.49
N GLN A 40 2.48 0.31 23.27
CA GLN A 40 3.00 -1.04 23.11
C GLN A 40 2.81 -1.86 24.40
N SER A 41 2.19 -3.04 24.27
CA SER A 41 2.06 -3.99 25.38
C SER A 41 3.38 -4.72 25.66
N GLN A 42 3.52 -5.34 26.83
CA GLN A 42 4.69 -6.17 27.13
C GLN A 42 4.78 -7.39 26.20
N ALA A 43 3.67 -8.06 25.92
CA ALA A 43 3.64 -9.20 25.00
C ALA A 43 4.09 -8.80 23.59
N SER A 44 3.66 -7.63 23.11
CA SER A 44 4.10 -7.05 21.83
C SER A 44 5.61 -6.79 21.81
N ARG A 45 6.19 -6.27 22.89
CA ARG A 45 7.66 -6.09 23.00
C ARG A 45 8.41 -7.41 22.85
N GLU A 46 7.97 -8.45 23.56
CA GLU A 46 8.61 -9.78 23.50
C GLU A 46 8.48 -10.43 22.11
N GLN A 47 7.36 -10.21 21.40
CA GLN A 47 7.19 -10.67 20.01
C GLN A 47 8.08 -9.88 19.04
N VAL A 48 8.19 -8.56 19.23
CA VAL A 48 9.08 -7.69 18.45
C VAL A 48 10.54 -8.09 18.61
N GLU A 49 11.01 -8.35 19.84
CA GLU A 49 12.39 -8.80 20.08
C GLU A 49 12.70 -10.09 19.31
N LYS A 50 11.81 -11.08 19.36
CA LYS A 50 11.94 -12.33 18.59
C LYS A 50 11.99 -12.08 17.08
N LEU A 51 11.16 -11.17 16.57
CA LEU A 51 11.15 -10.82 15.15
C LEU A 51 12.44 -10.11 14.73
N VAL A 52 12.94 -9.18 15.55
CA VAL A 52 14.20 -8.49 15.31
C VAL A 52 15.37 -9.48 15.29
N ASP A 53 15.42 -10.42 16.23
CA ASP A 53 16.44 -11.46 16.27
C ASP A 53 16.37 -12.38 15.04
N LEU A 54 15.15 -12.74 14.61
CA LEU A 54 14.93 -13.52 13.40
C LEU A 54 15.51 -12.79 12.17
N TRP A 55 15.20 -11.52 11.99
CA TRP A 55 15.77 -10.71 10.92
C TRP A 55 17.30 -10.66 10.97
N LYS A 56 17.88 -10.33 12.13
CA LYS A 56 19.33 -10.26 12.31
C LYS A 56 20.02 -11.57 11.96
N ASN A 57 19.47 -12.70 12.40
CA ASN A 57 20.06 -14.02 12.16
C ASN A 57 20.06 -14.41 10.67
N HIS A 58 19.03 -14.03 9.91
CA HIS A 58 18.96 -14.34 8.48
C HIS A 58 19.75 -13.36 7.59
N PHE A 59 19.89 -12.10 8.02
CA PHE A 59 20.55 -11.05 7.23
C PHE A 59 22.00 -10.79 7.63
N VAL A 60 22.52 -11.49 8.63
CA VAL A 60 23.94 -11.39 9.02
C VAL A 60 24.85 -11.66 7.82
N GLY A 61 25.74 -10.72 7.51
CA GLY A 61 26.68 -10.81 6.38
C GLY A 61 26.04 -10.69 4.99
N ALA A 62 24.77 -10.29 4.90
CA ALA A 62 24.09 -10.06 3.63
C ALA A 62 24.31 -8.61 3.15
N ASP A 63 25.48 -8.35 2.55
CA ASP A 63 25.90 -6.98 2.18
C ASP A 63 25.56 -6.60 0.73
N SER A 64 25.37 -7.58 -0.15
CA SER A 64 25.02 -7.36 -1.57
C SER A 64 23.52 -7.55 -1.85
N LEU A 65 23.04 -6.98 -2.97
CA LEU A 65 21.66 -7.17 -3.46
C LEU A 65 21.28 -8.66 -3.53
N GLN A 66 22.18 -9.49 -4.09
CA GLN A 66 21.92 -10.92 -4.25
C GLN A 66 21.90 -11.67 -2.92
N GLN A 67 22.82 -11.37 -2.00
CA GLN A 67 22.82 -11.99 -0.67
C GLN A 67 21.56 -11.63 0.11
N ARG A 68 21.11 -10.36 0.06
CA ARG A 68 19.86 -9.96 0.72
C ARG A 68 18.63 -10.57 0.07
N ARG A 69 18.62 -10.74 -1.26
CA ARG A 69 17.58 -11.50 -1.98
C ARG A 69 17.50 -12.94 -1.47
N THR A 70 18.64 -13.62 -1.33
CA THR A 70 18.69 -14.99 -0.80
C THR A 70 18.30 -15.05 0.68
N ALA A 71 18.79 -14.13 1.52
CA ALA A 71 18.45 -14.06 2.93
C ALA A 71 16.94 -13.88 3.15
N PHE A 72 16.32 -12.94 2.43
CA PHE A 72 14.89 -12.71 2.53
C PHE A 72 14.08 -13.93 2.08
N LYS A 73 14.46 -14.53 0.94
CA LYS A 73 13.84 -15.76 0.44
C LYS A 73 13.91 -16.88 1.48
N SER A 74 15.10 -17.15 2.02
CA SER A 74 15.34 -18.24 2.98
C SER A 74 14.55 -18.04 4.28
N LEU A 75 14.49 -16.81 4.80
CA LEU A 75 13.65 -16.50 5.95
C LEU A 75 12.19 -16.82 5.66
N MET A 76 11.65 -16.31 4.55
CA MET A 76 10.24 -16.48 4.24
C MET A 76 9.86 -17.90 3.81
N GLU A 77 10.79 -18.73 3.39
CA GLU A 77 10.55 -20.17 3.18
C GLU A 77 10.16 -20.89 4.48
N THR A 78 10.59 -20.38 5.64
CA THR A 78 10.23 -20.92 6.95
C THR A 78 8.89 -20.41 7.49
N THR A 79 8.30 -19.38 6.87
CA THR A 79 6.99 -18.85 7.28
C THR A 79 5.87 -19.67 6.65
N PRO A 80 4.72 -19.83 7.34
CA PRO A 80 3.59 -20.55 6.78
C PRO A 80 3.02 -19.83 5.55
N GLY A 81 2.46 -20.60 4.61
CA GLY A 81 1.67 -20.05 3.51
C GLY A 81 0.30 -19.53 3.98
N PRO A 82 -0.42 -18.78 3.13
CA PRO A 82 -1.77 -18.34 3.45
C PRO A 82 -2.72 -19.54 3.63
N THR A 83 -3.64 -19.43 4.58
CA THR A 83 -4.65 -20.46 4.84
C THR A 83 -6.04 -19.94 4.47
N ARG A 84 -6.94 -20.84 4.05
CA ARG A 84 -8.32 -20.50 3.65
C ARG A 84 -8.39 -19.46 2.52
N ILE A 85 -7.45 -19.55 1.58
CA ILE A 85 -7.36 -18.74 0.37
C ILE A 85 -7.28 -19.67 -0.84
N GLN A 86 -7.99 -19.34 -1.91
CA GLN A 86 -7.73 -19.89 -3.25
C GLN A 86 -6.66 -19.03 -3.93
N VAL A 87 -5.80 -19.68 -4.71
CA VAL A 87 -4.72 -19.02 -5.45
C VAL A 87 -4.78 -19.47 -6.90
N ARG A 88 -4.64 -18.51 -7.82
CA ARG A 88 -4.49 -18.77 -9.25
C ARG A 88 -3.31 -17.97 -9.79
N GLN A 89 -2.35 -18.66 -10.40
CA GLN A 89 -1.32 -18.01 -11.20
C GLN A 89 -1.96 -17.33 -12.41
N VAL A 90 -1.58 -16.09 -12.68
CA VAL A 90 -2.04 -15.32 -13.82
C VAL A 90 -0.86 -14.59 -14.47
N ASP A 91 -0.93 -14.46 -15.79
CA ASP A 91 -0.07 -13.57 -16.56
C ASP A 91 -0.81 -12.25 -16.75
N ALA A 92 -0.35 -11.20 -16.05
CA ALA A 92 -0.92 -9.86 -16.11
C ALA A 92 -0.23 -9.03 -17.21
N ASP A 93 -0.39 -9.46 -18.46
CA ASP A 93 0.21 -8.88 -19.68
C ASP A 93 1.76 -8.81 -19.66
N GLY A 94 2.39 -9.94 -19.31
CA GLY A 94 3.83 -10.13 -19.21
C GLY A 94 4.39 -9.91 -17.80
N VAL A 95 3.52 -9.73 -16.81
CA VAL A 95 3.88 -9.63 -15.39
C VAL A 95 3.30 -10.85 -14.67
N ASP A 96 4.17 -11.74 -14.20
CA ASP A 96 3.76 -12.90 -13.42
C ASP A 96 3.06 -12.45 -12.12
N ALA A 97 1.94 -13.07 -11.76
CA ALA A 97 1.18 -12.70 -10.57
C ALA A 97 0.37 -13.88 -10.00
N GLU A 98 0.02 -13.77 -8.73
CA GLU A 98 -0.99 -14.61 -8.09
C GLU A 98 -2.26 -13.80 -7.80
N LEU A 99 -3.38 -14.26 -8.34
CA LEU A 99 -4.71 -13.80 -7.93
C LEU A 99 -5.19 -14.67 -6.76
N MET A 100 -5.48 -14.03 -5.63
CA MET A 100 -5.88 -14.65 -4.38
C MET A 100 -7.28 -14.21 -3.95
N TRP A 101 -8.10 -15.13 -3.44
CA TRP A 101 -9.43 -14.80 -2.92
C TRP A 101 -9.88 -15.74 -1.78
N PRO A 102 -10.86 -15.35 -0.96
CA PRO A 102 -11.33 -16.19 0.15
C PRO A 102 -11.78 -17.59 -0.28
N ALA A 103 -11.29 -18.65 0.39
CA ALA A 103 -11.59 -20.04 0.03
C ALA A 103 -13.05 -20.47 0.16
N ARG A 104 -13.89 -19.65 0.82
CA ARG A 104 -15.34 -19.84 0.87
C ARG A 104 -16.02 -19.60 -0.49
N LEU A 105 -15.31 -19.01 -1.46
CA LEU A 105 -15.82 -18.71 -2.79
C LEU A 105 -15.18 -19.64 -3.84
N HIS A 106 -15.99 -20.09 -4.79
CA HIS A 106 -15.54 -20.98 -5.88
C HIS A 106 -14.80 -20.24 -7.01
N HIS A 107 -14.97 -18.93 -7.11
CA HIS A 107 -14.34 -18.07 -8.09
C HIS A 107 -13.93 -16.73 -7.44
N PRO A 108 -13.02 -15.95 -8.07
CA PRO A 108 -12.72 -14.59 -7.64
C PRO A 108 -13.99 -13.75 -7.50
N ILE A 109 -13.96 -12.77 -6.62
CA ILE A 109 -15.07 -11.83 -6.41
C ILE A 109 -15.33 -11.05 -7.69
N GLY A 110 -14.27 -10.62 -8.39
CA GLY A 110 -14.35 -9.94 -9.68
C GLY A 110 -14.88 -8.51 -9.62
N GLU A 111 -15.06 -7.97 -8.41
CA GLU A 111 -15.57 -6.61 -8.20
C GLU A 111 -14.58 -5.74 -7.44
N ARG A 112 -14.06 -6.23 -6.30
CA ARG A 112 -13.13 -5.52 -5.40
C ARG A 112 -11.77 -6.20 -5.41
N VAL A 113 -10.70 -5.43 -5.59
CA VAL A 113 -9.33 -5.97 -5.64
C VAL A 113 -8.31 -5.05 -5.00
N ILE A 114 -7.35 -5.66 -4.31
CA ILE A 114 -6.12 -5.00 -3.89
C ILE A 114 -5.01 -5.43 -4.86
N LEU A 115 -4.45 -4.49 -5.62
CA LEU A 115 -3.18 -4.70 -6.33
C LEU A 115 -2.06 -4.58 -5.29
N TYR A 116 -1.42 -5.69 -4.94
CA TYR A 116 -0.36 -5.71 -3.94
C TYR A 116 1.02 -5.77 -4.61
N ILE A 117 1.88 -4.82 -4.26
CA ILE A 117 3.23 -4.67 -4.79
C ILE A 117 4.21 -4.90 -3.65
N HIS A 118 4.97 -5.98 -3.74
CA HIS A 118 5.80 -6.44 -2.63
C HIS A 118 7.02 -5.54 -2.36
N GLY A 119 7.45 -5.49 -1.09
CA GLY A 119 8.71 -4.87 -0.71
C GLY A 119 9.95 -5.72 -0.99
N GLY A 120 11.10 -5.29 -0.47
CA GLY A 120 12.41 -5.92 -0.73
C GLY A 120 13.44 -5.01 -1.41
N GLY A 121 13.30 -3.69 -1.29
CA GLY A 121 14.30 -2.75 -1.79
C GLY A 121 14.51 -2.80 -3.30
N PHE A 122 13.44 -3.00 -4.09
CA PHE A 122 13.47 -3.11 -5.56
C PHE A 122 14.34 -4.26 -6.13
N SER A 123 14.96 -5.07 -5.27
CA SER A 123 15.97 -6.07 -5.62
C SER A 123 15.71 -7.45 -5.03
N SER A 124 14.78 -7.55 -4.09
CA SER A 124 14.33 -8.79 -3.47
C SER A 124 12.82 -8.77 -3.23
N GLY A 125 12.32 -9.81 -2.59
CA GLY A 125 10.89 -10.08 -2.51
C GLY A 125 10.42 -10.92 -3.69
N SER A 126 9.23 -11.48 -3.54
CA SER A 126 8.51 -12.24 -4.57
C SER A 126 7.08 -12.46 -4.09
N ILE A 127 6.27 -13.08 -4.94
CA ILE A 127 4.99 -13.68 -4.55
C ILE A 127 5.11 -14.52 -3.26
N ARG A 128 6.09 -15.44 -3.18
CA ARG A 128 6.25 -16.33 -2.01
C ARG A 128 6.56 -15.58 -0.71
N THR A 129 7.33 -14.48 -0.78
CA THR A 129 7.70 -13.75 0.44
C THR A 129 6.54 -12.95 1.01
N HIS A 130 5.52 -12.62 0.20
CA HIS A 130 4.39 -11.78 0.63
C HIS A 130 3.03 -12.52 0.60
N SER A 131 3.01 -13.79 0.17
CA SER A 131 1.77 -14.55 0.00
C SER A 131 0.93 -14.67 1.26
N LEU A 132 1.56 -14.75 2.44
CA LEU A 132 0.85 -14.81 3.71
C LEU A 132 0.10 -13.51 3.99
N LEU A 133 0.76 -12.35 3.85
CA LEU A 133 0.14 -11.04 4.01
C LEU A 133 -0.95 -10.81 2.96
N ALA A 134 -0.66 -11.05 1.68
CA ALA A 134 -1.63 -10.91 0.60
C ALA A 134 -2.88 -11.79 0.83
N GLY A 135 -2.71 -13.04 1.25
CA GLY A 135 -3.82 -13.92 1.60
C GLY A 135 -4.60 -13.44 2.83
N SER A 136 -3.93 -12.94 3.87
CA SER A 136 -4.60 -12.34 5.03
C SER A 136 -5.46 -11.13 4.63
N LEU A 137 -4.97 -10.28 3.74
CA LEU A 137 -5.72 -9.14 3.21
C LEU A 137 -6.93 -9.58 2.38
N ALA A 138 -6.79 -10.58 1.50
CA ALA A 138 -7.92 -11.10 0.73
C ALA A 138 -9.06 -11.57 1.65
N LYS A 139 -8.71 -12.27 2.74
CA LYS A 139 -9.67 -12.72 3.74
C LYS A 139 -10.30 -11.56 4.52
N ALA A 140 -9.47 -10.67 5.08
CA ALA A 140 -9.91 -9.60 5.97
C ALA A 140 -10.73 -8.53 5.22
N ALA A 141 -10.30 -8.14 4.02
CA ALA A 141 -10.99 -7.16 3.19
C ALA A 141 -12.18 -7.75 2.43
N SER A 142 -12.36 -9.08 2.43
CA SER A 142 -13.28 -9.79 1.55
C SER A 142 -13.18 -9.27 0.12
N SER A 143 -11.96 -9.23 -0.40
CA SER A 143 -11.60 -8.77 -1.73
C SER A 143 -10.71 -9.80 -2.41
N ASP A 144 -10.57 -9.68 -3.72
CA ASP A 144 -9.48 -10.32 -4.42
C ASP A 144 -8.17 -9.57 -4.08
N VAL A 145 -7.03 -10.25 -4.23
CA VAL A 145 -5.70 -9.64 -4.18
C VAL A 145 -4.91 -10.11 -5.38
N LEU A 146 -4.40 -9.18 -6.18
CA LEU A 146 -3.44 -9.47 -7.23
C LEU A 146 -2.04 -9.14 -6.70
N LEU A 147 -1.27 -10.17 -6.34
CA LEU A 147 0.11 -10.03 -5.90
C LEU A 147 1.04 -10.24 -7.08
N ILE A 148 1.76 -9.20 -7.49
CA ILE A 148 2.60 -9.22 -8.71
C ILE A 148 4.06 -9.55 -8.39
N ASP A 149 4.74 -10.25 -9.31
CA ASP A 149 6.18 -10.51 -9.31
C ASP A 149 6.87 -9.56 -10.31
N TYR A 150 7.02 -8.30 -9.91
CA TYR A 150 7.58 -7.28 -10.79
C TYR A 150 9.09 -7.47 -11.00
N ARG A 151 9.63 -6.95 -12.11
CA ARG A 151 11.06 -7.09 -12.42
C ARG A 151 11.98 -6.44 -11.39
N LEU A 152 13.02 -7.16 -10.97
CA LEU A 152 13.94 -6.73 -9.91
C LEU A 152 15.31 -6.27 -10.42
N MET A 153 15.97 -5.45 -9.62
CA MET A 153 17.39 -5.10 -9.77
C MET A 153 18.31 -6.23 -9.32
N PRO A 154 19.52 -6.36 -9.90
CA PRO A 154 20.14 -5.43 -10.87
C PRO A 154 19.75 -5.68 -12.34
N GLU A 155 19.01 -6.75 -12.62
CA GLU A 155 18.65 -7.15 -13.99
C GLU A 155 17.80 -6.09 -14.69
N TYR A 156 16.90 -5.44 -13.93
CA TYR A 156 16.06 -4.36 -14.41
C TYR A 156 16.06 -3.21 -13.40
N THR A 157 16.54 -2.03 -13.83
CA THR A 157 16.60 -0.83 -13.00
C THR A 157 15.36 0.05 -13.18
N TYR A 158 15.30 1.19 -12.47
CA TYR A 158 14.26 2.19 -12.68
C TYR A 158 14.10 2.52 -14.19
N PRO A 159 12.86 2.61 -14.73
CA PRO A 159 11.57 2.52 -14.05
C PRO A 159 10.82 1.18 -14.23
N ALA A 160 11.52 0.06 -14.47
CA ALA A 160 10.90 -1.22 -14.86
C ALA A 160 9.79 -1.68 -13.90
N GLN A 161 10.07 -1.61 -12.60
CA GLN A 161 9.18 -1.99 -11.49
C GLN A 161 7.83 -1.26 -11.56
N ILE A 162 7.88 0.05 -11.79
CA ILE A 162 6.69 0.91 -11.85
C ILE A 162 5.93 0.67 -13.16
N ASN A 163 6.65 0.37 -14.24
CA ASN A 163 6.01 0.01 -15.50
C ASN A 163 5.21 -1.30 -15.36
N ASP A 164 5.76 -2.29 -14.66
CA ASP A 164 5.08 -3.57 -14.42
C ASP A 164 3.84 -3.40 -13.53
N ALA A 165 3.94 -2.58 -12.47
CA ALA A 165 2.78 -2.24 -11.64
C ALA A 165 1.67 -1.52 -12.43
N LEU A 166 2.02 -0.60 -13.34
CA LEU A 166 1.06 0.04 -14.24
C LEU A 166 0.44 -0.95 -15.24
N THR A 167 1.21 -1.90 -15.74
CA THR A 167 0.72 -2.97 -16.62
C THR A 167 -0.30 -3.82 -15.88
N ALA A 168 0.04 -4.32 -14.67
CA ALA A 168 -0.87 -5.11 -13.86
C ALA A 168 -2.14 -4.34 -13.44
N TYR A 169 -2.00 -3.05 -13.11
CA TYR A 169 -3.15 -2.18 -12.83
C TYR A 169 -4.10 -2.08 -14.03
N ARG A 170 -3.57 -1.93 -15.25
CA ARG A 170 -4.39 -1.88 -16.48
C ARG A 170 -5.02 -3.23 -16.80
N TRP A 171 -4.27 -4.31 -16.62
CA TRP A 171 -4.77 -5.66 -16.78
C TRP A 171 -5.99 -5.92 -15.89
N LEU A 172 -6.00 -5.45 -14.64
CA LEU A 172 -7.19 -5.51 -13.78
C LEU A 172 -8.39 -4.79 -14.42
N LEU A 173 -8.19 -3.57 -14.92
CA LEU A 173 -9.27 -2.81 -15.55
C LEU A 173 -9.81 -3.51 -16.81
N ASP A 174 -8.92 -4.06 -17.63
CA ASP A 174 -9.28 -4.79 -18.85
C ASP A 174 -10.00 -6.12 -18.54
N ASN A 175 -9.80 -6.67 -17.34
CA ASN A 175 -10.49 -7.86 -16.83
C ASN A 175 -11.77 -7.53 -16.01
N GLY A 176 -12.26 -6.30 -16.07
CA GLY A 176 -13.58 -5.93 -15.56
C GLY A 176 -13.60 -5.31 -14.16
N TYR A 177 -12.46 -5.18 -13.49
CA TYR A 177 -12.39 -4.40 -12.25
C TYR A 177 -12.56 -2.91 -12.55
N ARG A 178 -13.29 -2.19 -11.69
CA ARG A 178 -13.47 -0.74 -11.83
C ARG A 178 -12.45 -0.01 -10.99
N ASN A 179 -11.97 1.14 -11.47
CA ASN A 179 -11.01 1.99 -10.75
C ASN A 179 -11.45 2.28 -9.30
N ASP A 180 -12.73 2.59 -9.11
CA ASP A 180 -13.35 2.86 -7.79
C ASP A 180 -13.49 1.63 -6.87
N ASN A 181 -13.03 0.47 -7.34
CA ASN A 181 -12.93 -0.78 -6.58
C ASN A 181 -11.53 -1.40 -6.62
N VAL A 182 -10.52 -0.66 -7.10
CA VAL A 182 -9.11 -1.07 -6.99
C VAL A 182 -8.47 -0.27 -5.87
N VAL A 183 -7.81 -0.94 -4.94
CA VAL A 183 -6.86 -0.34 -4.00
C VAL A 183 -5.45 -0.75 -4.42
N VAL A 184 -4.52 0.20 -4.47
CA VAL A 184 -3.11 -0.10 -4.76
C VAL A 184 -2.35 -0.10 -3.43
N ALA A 185 -1.74 -1.23 -3.09
CA ALA A 185 -1.05 -1.42 -1.82
C ALA A 185 0.39 -1.89 -2.03
N GLY A 186 1.28 -1.54 -1.10
CA GLY A 186 2.63 -2.11 -1.07
C GLY A 186 3.44 -1.68 0.13
N ASP A 187 4.53 -2.40 0.37
CA ASP A 187 5.39 -2.21 1.55
C ASP A 187 6.85 -1.90 1.18
N GLY A 188 7.53 -1.05 1.95
CA GLY A 188 8.92 -0.63 1.68
C GLY A 188 9.08 -0.02 0.29
N ALA A 189 9.85 -0.69 -0.57
CA ALA A 189 9.98 -0.35 -1.98
C ALA A 189 8.66 -0.55 -2.77
N GLY A 190 7.84 -1.52 -2.40
CA GLY A 190 6.50 -1.70 -2.96
C GLY A 190 5.57 -0.53 -2.63
N GLY A 191 5.71 0.07 -1.44
CA GLY A 191 5.00 1.29 -1.06
C GLY A 191 5.38 2.49 -1.93
N ASN A 192 6.66 2.62 -2.29
CA ASN A 192 7.13 3.59 -3.30
C ASN A 192 6.44 3.36 -4.64
N ILE A 193 6.49 2.13 -5.14
CA ILE A 193 5.94 1.76 -6.45
C ILE A 193 4.42 1.96 -6.48
N ALA A 194 3.71 1.65 -5.40
CA ALA A 194 2.27 1.87 -5.26
C ALA A 194 1.91 3.35 -5.44
N ILE A 195 2.63 4.25 -4.75
CA ILE A 195 2.41 5.69 -4.86
C ILE A 195 2.76 6.19 -6.27
N GLU A 196 3.92 5.79 -6.81
CA GLU A 196 4.37 6.18 -8.16
C GLU A 196 3.42 5.68 -9.28
N THR A 197 2.83 4.50 -9.12
CA THR A 197 1.84 3.95 -10.05
C THR A 197 0.65 4.91 -10.19
N VAL A 198 0.15 5.42 -9.06
CA VAL A 198 -0.98 6.36 -9.06
C VAL A 198 -0.57 7.75 -9.53
N LEU A 199 0.62 8.25 -9.15
CA LEU A 199 1.15 9.53 -9.65
C LEU A 199 1.25 9.53 -11.18
N ARG A 200 1.73 8.44 -11.79
CA ARG A 200 1.81 8.31 -13.25
C ARG A 200 0.44 8.18 -13.91
N GLN A 201 -0.51 7.52 -13.26
CA GLN A 201 -1.90 7.45 -13.71
C GLN A 201 -2.56 8.85 -13.72
N MET A 202 -2.27 9.68 -12.71
CA MET A 202 -2.72 11.08 -12.64
C MET A 202 -2.15 11.92 -13.78
N GLN A 203 -0.86 11.77 -14.09
CA GLN A 203 -0.19 12.52 -15.16
C GLN A 203 -0.83 12.29 -16.55
N VAL A 204 -1.40 11.11 -16.79
CA VAL A 204 -2.09 10.78 -18.04
C VAL A 204 -3.60 11.07 -18.00
N GLY A 205 -4.11 11.71 -16.93
CA GLY A 205 -5.50 12.15 -16.82
C GLY A 205 -6.52 11.01 -16.79
N LYS A 206 -6.12 9.80 -16.37
CA LYS A 206 -7.01 8.65 -16.25
C LYS A 206 -7.68 8.59 -14.87
N ALA A 207 -8.73 7.79 -14.77
CA ALA A 207 -9.36 7.48 -13.49
C ALA A 207 -8.34 6.86 -12.51
N LEU A 208 -8.52 7.15 -11.23
CA LEU A 208 -7.63 6.78 -10.13
C LEU A 208 -8.23 5.64 -9.31
N PRO A 209 -7.41 4.83 -8.64
CA PRO A 209 -7.89 3.81 -7.72
C PRO A 209 -8.71 4.42 -6.57
N ALA A 210 -9.50 3.59 -5.92
CA ALA A 210 -10.30 3.92 -4.74
C ALA A 210 -9.45 4.52 -3.61
N ALA A 211 -8.27 3.94 -3.37
CA ALA A 211 -7.31 4.40 -2.38
C ALA A 211 -5.90 3.81 -2.62
N VAL A 212 -4.93 4.35 -1.89
CA VAL A 212 -3.55 3.82 -1.82
C VAL A 212 -3.20 3.46 -0.38
N ILE A 213 -2.51 2.34 -0.19
CA ILE A 213 -2.02 1.89 1.11
C ILE A 213 -0.50 1.67 0.99
N ALA A 214 0.28 2.39 1.78
CA ALA A 214 1.72 2.28 1.75
C ALA A 214 2.27 1.97 3.16
N LEU A 215 2.92 0.82 3.27
CA LEU A 215 3.45 0.28 4.53
C LEU A 215 4.94 0.53 4.59
N SER A 216 5.40 1.30 5.59
CA SER A 216 6.80 1.70 5.75
C SER A 216 7.47 2.13 4.44
N PRO A 217 6.85 3.03 3.65
CA PRO A 217 7.29 3.29 2.28
C PRO A 217 8.66 3.97 2.23
N ILE A 218 9.48 3.58 1.25
CA ILE A 218 10.67 4.35 0.86
C ILE A 218 10.20 5.53 0.01
N THR A 219 10.16 6.74 0.57
CA THR A 219 9.63 7.93 -0.15
C THR A 219 10.75 8.90 -0.55
N ASP A 220 11.90 8.78 0.10
CA ASP A 220 13.09 9.61 -0.10
C ASP A 220 14.35 8.78 -0.37
N LEU A 221 14.69 8.61 -1.65
CA LEU A 221 15.93 7.92 -2.03
C LEU A 221 17.19 8.77 -1.74
N ALA A 222 17.06 10.02 -1.29
CA ALA A 222 18.19 10.81 -0.80
C ALA A 222 18.46 10.60 0.70
N ALA A 223 17.65 9.79 1.40
CA ALA A 223 17.80 9.40 2.79
C ALA A 223 17.99 10.59 3.75
N THR A 224 17.14 11.61 3.62
CA THR A 224 17.27 12.88 4.35
C THR A 224 16.48 12.94 5.67
N GLY A 225 15.69 11.90 5.99
CA GLY A 225 14.95 11.80 7.26
C GLY A 225 15.88 11.77 8.48
N GLY A 226 15.50 12.43 9.57
CA GLY A 226 16.24 12.40 10.83
C GLY A 226 16.26 11.01 11.47
N SER A 227 15.17 10.24 11.29
CA SER A 227 15.07 8.84 11.72
C SER A 227 16.12 7.92 11.09
N MET A 228 16.70 8.27 9.94
CA MET A 228 17.86 7.57 9.37
C MET A 228 19.08 7.55 10.30
N THR A 229 19.16 8.51 11.22
CA THR A 229 20.20 8.57 12.24
C THR A 229 19.67 8.16 13.60
N SER A 230 18.52 8.69 14.04
CA SER A 230 18.02 8.42 15.41
C SER A 230 17.57 6.98 15.64
N ASN A 231 17.14 6.27 14.59
CA ASN A 231 16.66 4.88 14.66
C ASN A 231 17.65 3.90 14.01
N ALA A 232 18.88 4.33 13.71
CA ALA A 232 19.88 3.51 13.01
C ALA A 232 20.25 2.24 13.79
N GLU A 233 20.22 2.27 15.13
CA GLU A 233 20.53 1.11 15.98
C GLU A 233 19.33 0.17 16.17
N SER A 234 18.10 0.66 15.98
CA SER A 234 16.88 -0.11 16.22
C SER A 234 16.39 -0.88 14.99
N ASP A 235 16.69 -0.41 13.78
CA ASP A 235 16.26 -1.05 12.54
C ASP A 235 17.23 -2.16 12.10
N PRO A 236 16.81 -3.45 12.10
CA PRO A 236 17.71 -4.55 11.76
C PRO A 236 17.92 -4.74 10.25
N LEU A 237 17.16 -4.02 9.41
CA LEU A 237 17.14 -4.26 7.96
C LEU A 237 17.56 -3.04 7.18
N VAL A 238 16.99 -1.88 7.48
CA VAL A 238 17.18 -0.69 6.66
C VAL A 238 18.12 0.25 7.40
N GLY A 239 19.19 0.63 6.72
CA GLY A 239 20.16 1.60 7.20
C GLY A 239 20.60 2.52 6.08
N LYS A 240 21.25 3.62 6.43
CA LYS A 240 21.70 4.64 5.47
C LYS A 240 22.58 4.06 4.35
N ASP A 241 23.53 3.20 4.70
CA ASP A 241 24.43 2.56 3.72
C ASP A 241 23.69 1.62 2.77
N TRP A 242 22.64 0.98 3.27
CA TRP A 242 21.79 0.13 2.45
C TRP A 242 20.94 0.96 1.48
N ILE A 243 20.32 2.05 1.95
CA ILE A 243 19.60 2.98 1.05
C ILE A 243 20.53 3.55 -0.01
N GLU A 244 21.76 3.90 0.35
CA GLU A 244 22.77 4.37 -0.62
C GLU A 244 23.10 3.31 -1.68
N THR A 245 23.21 2.04 -1.27
CA THR A 245 23.43 0.90 -2.18
C THR A 245 22.24 0.73 -3.12
N LEU A 246 21.01 0.73 -2.59
CA LEU A 246 19.78 0.66 -3.36
C LEU A 246 19.68 1.80 -4.37
N ARG A 247 19.88 3.04 -3.92
CA ARG A 247 19.82 4.26 -4.72
C ARG A 247 20.77 4.20 -5.92
N LYS A 248 22.04 3.80 -5.68
CA LYS A 248 23.05 3.64 -6.74
C LYS A 248 22.65 2.62 -7.79
N ALA A 249 22.11 1.47 -7.36
CA ALA A 249 21.66 0.42 -8.27
C ALA A 249 20.38 0.81 -9.04
N TYR A 250 19.45 1.49 -8.37
CA TYR A 250 18.10 1.75 -8.88
C TYR A 250 18.05 2.91 -9.85
N LEU A 251 18.65 4.05 -9.47
CA LEU A 251 18.48 5.31 -10.19
C LEU A 251 19.45 5.49 -11.35
N GLY A 252 20.55 4.74 -11.37
CA GLY A 252 21.66 4.99 -12.29
C GLY A 252 22.15 6.44 -12.17
N ARG A 253 21.88 7.26 -13.19
CA ARG A 253 22.26 8.70 -13.21
C ARG A 253 21.15 9.65 -12.74
N LYS A 254 19.95 9.16 -12.45
CA LYS A 254 18.81 9.98 -12.03
C LYS A 254 19.05 10.56 -10.63
N SER A 255 18.56 11.77 -10.38
CA SER A 255 18.66 12.39 -9.06
C SER A 255 17.87 11.58 -8.03
N PRO A 256 18.38 11.38 -6.81
CA PRO A 256 17.60 10.78 -5.73
C PRO A 256 16.48 11.66 -5.19
N THR A 257 16.46 12.94 -5.57
CA THR A 257 15.34 13.85 -5.27
C THR A 257 14.41 14.05 -6.47
N ASP A 258 14.54 13.21 -7.50
CA ASP A 258 13.66 13.29 -8.67
C ASP A 258 12.23 12.86 -8.28
N PRO A 259 11.22 13.71 -8.50
CA PRO A 259 9.85 13.46 -8.06
C PRO A 259 9.16 12.28 -8.75
N GLN A 260 9.77 11.68 -9.78
CA GLN A 260 9.24 10.48 -10.46
C GLN A 260 9.82 9.16 -9.90
N ALA A 261 10.70 9.24 -8.91
CA ALA A 261 11.32 8.08 -8.25
C ALA A 261 11.29 8.19 -6.72
N SER A 262 11.18 9.40 -6.18
CA SER A 262 11.04 9.68 -4.76
C SER A 262 9.76 10.49 -4.52
N PRO A 263 8.64 9.81 -4.21
CA PRO A 263 7.33 10.44 -4.03
C PRO A 263 7.30 11.60 -3.03
N LEU A 264 8.25 11.64 -2.08
CA LEU A 264 8.38 12.77 -1.15
C LEU A 264 8.53 14.11 -1.89
N TYR A 265 9.10 14.11 -3.09
CA TYR A 265 9.32 15.32 -3.89
C TYR A 265 8.20 15.59 -4.91
N ALA A 266 7.25 14.67 -5.10
CA ALA A 266 6.16 14.79 -6.06
C ALA A 266 5.06 15.80 -5.66
N GLU A 267 4.25 16.25 -6.62
CA GLU A 267 3.00 16.99 -6.35
C GLU A 267 1.88 15.98 -6.04
N LEU A 268 1.10 16.26 -4.98
CA LEU A 268 0.11 15.31 -4.44
C LEU A 268 -1.32 15.84 -4.51
N ARG A 269 -1.56 17.05 -5.04
CA ARG A 269 -2.91 17.59 -5.19
C ARG A 269 -3.75 16.68 -6.08
N GLY A 270 -4.89 16.24 -5.54
CA GLY A 270 -5.81 15.33 -6.23
C GLY A 270 -5.45 13.85 -6.12
N PHE A 271 -4.43 13.48 -5.32
CA PHE A 271 -4.12 12.10 -5.00
C PHE A 271 -5.29 11.46 -4.22
N PRO A 272 -5.61 10.16 -4.44
CA PRO A 272 -6.71 9.48 -3.74
C PRO A 272 -6.41 9.33 -2.23
N PRO A 273 -7.41 8.89 -1.42
CA PRO A 273 -7.19 8.58 -0.02
C PRO A 273 -5.97 7.70 0.20
N LEU A 274 -5.16 8.03 1.22
CA LEU A 274 -3.87 7.43 1.47
C LEU A 274 -3.78 6.93 2.92
N LEU A 275 -3.56 5.63 3.10
CA LEU A 275 -3.15 5.04 4.38
C LEU A 275 -1.64 4.87 4.40
N LEU A 276 -1.02 5.34 5.47
CA LEU A 276 0.39 5.18 5.78
C LEU A 276 0.55 4.47 7.13
N GLN A 277 1.13 3.29 7.14
CA GLN A 277 1.55 2.60 8.38
C GLN A 277 3.07 2.63 8.49
N VAL A 278 3.61 2.88 9.67
CA VAL A 278 5.05 2.77 9.94
C VAL A 278 5.30 2.44 11.40
N GLY A 279 6.36 1.68 11.68
CA GLY A 279 6.83 1.39 13.02
C GLY A 279 7.68 2.51 13.58
N SER A 280 7.53 2.81 14.86
CA SER A 280 8.32 3.88 15.50
C SER A 280 9.81 3.52 15.64
N GLY A 281 10.18 2.24 15.48
CA GLY A 281 11.56 1.77 15.52
C GLY A 281 12.28 1.79 14.18
N GLU A 282 11.62 2.23 13.11
CA GLU A 282 12.15 2.19 11.75
C GLU A 282 12.97 3.42 11.39
N VAL A 283 13.97 3.26 10.52
CA VAL A 283 14.63 4.41 9.90
C VAL A 283 13.73 5.15 8.91
N LEU A 284 12.68 4.49 8.38
CA LEU A 284 11.71 5.06 7.43
C LEU A 284 10.54 5.82 8.10
N LEU A 285 10.61 6.02 9.42
CA LEU A 285 9.62 6.81 10.17
C LEU A 285 9.43 8.21 9.57
N ASP A 286 10.52 8.97 9.38
CA ASP A 286 10.43 10.33 8.85
C ASP A 286 10.06 10.37 7.36
N ASP A 287 10.44 9.36 6.57
CA ASP A 287 9.97 9.23 5.18
C ASP A 287 8.45 9.20 5.12
N THR A 288 7.84 8.45 6.05
CA THR A 288 6.39 8.30 6.15
C THR A 288 5.73 9.56 6.67
N LEU A 289 6.22 10.12 7.78
CA LEU A 289 5.62 11.30 8.41
C LEU A 289 5.72 12.55 7.52
N ARG A 290 6.87 12.76 6.87
CA ARG A 290 7.05 13.90 5.94
C ARG A 290 6.18 13.77 4.71
N LEU A 291 6.01 12.57 4.16
CA LEU A 291 5.07 12.35 3.06
C LEU A 291 3.64 12.62 3.51
N ALA A 292 3.23 12.12 4.68
CA ALA A 292 1.90 12.33 5.23
C ALA A 292 1.58 13.82 5.38
N ASP A 293 2.50 14.60 5.95
CA ASP A 293 2.32 16.04 6.13
C ASP A 293 2.22 16.78 4.81
N LYS A 294 3.07 16.43 3.83
CA LYS A 294 3.01 17.00 2.49
C LYS A 294 1.70 16.65 1.77
N ALA A 295 1.24 15.41 1.86
CA ALA A 295 -0.02 14.96 1.29
C ALA A 295 -1.22 15.71 1.90
N ARG A 296 -1.26 15.87 3.23
CA ARG A 296 -2.28 16.67 3.92
C ARG A 296 -2.28 18.13 3.47
N GLN A 297 -1.11 18.74 3.34
CA GLN A 297 -0.97 20.12 2.84
C GLN A 297 -1.46 20.27 1.40
N ALA A 298 -1.37 19.20 0.59
CA ALA A 298 -1.92 19.15 -0.76
C ALA A 298 -3.43 18.87 -0.82
N GLY A 299 -4.09 18.65 0.32
CA GLY A 299 -5.52 18.38 0.44
C GLY A 299 -5.91 16.91 0.27
N VAL A 300 -4.97 15.98 0.40
CA VAL A 300 -5.22 14.52 0.37
C VAL A 300 -5.85 14.08 1.69
N ASP A 301 -6.79 13.14 1.64
CA ASP A 301 -7.30 12.44 2.82
C ASP A 301 -6.26 11.40 3.27
N VAL A 302 -5.58 11.66 4.39
CA VAL A 302 -4.43 10.88 4.85
C VAL A 302 -4.68 10.30 6.23
N THR A 303 -4.73 8.98 6.32
CA THR A 303 -4.64 8.25 7.58
C THR A 303 -3.18 7.84 7.82
N THR A 304 -2.64 8.16 9.00
CA THR A 304 -1.29 7.74 9.39
C THR A 304 -1.36 6.95 10.68
N GLU A 305 -0.70 5.80 10.72
CA GLU A 305 -0.58 4.95 11.91
C GLU A 305 0.89 4.73 12.22
N VAL A 306 1.33 5.25 13.37
CA VAL A 306 2.68 4.98 13.90
C VAL A 306 2.56 3.88 14.94
N TRP A 307 3.14 2.73 14.66
CA TRP A 307 3.05 1.54 15.49
C TRP A 307 4.22 1.48 16.48
N PRO A 308 3.98 1.61 17.80
CA PRO A 308 5.05 1.72 18.77
C PRO A 308 5.96 0.48 18.82
N GLY A 309 7.26 0.70 18.67
CA GLY A 309 8.30 -0.32 18.76
C GLY A 309 8.39 -1.28 17.57
N MET A 310 7.51 -1.16 16.57
CA MET A 310 7.53 -2.09 15.43
C MET A 310 8.76 -1.88 14.53
N PRO A 311 9.38 -2.98 14.03
CA PRO A 311 10.46 -2.94 13.05
C PRO A 311 9.92 -2.87 11.62
N HIS A 312 10.81 -2.67 10.64
CA HIS A 312 10.44 -2.64 9.22
C HIS A 312 9.72 -3.92 8.76
N GLN A 313 8.65 -3.76 7.98
CA GLN A 313 7.84 -4.85 7.39
C GLN A 313 7.27 -5.84 8.43
N TRP A 314 6.95 -5.39 9.64
CA TRP A 314 6.37 -6.26 10.68
C TRP A 314 5.07 -6.95 10.22
N GLN A 315 4.31 -6.33 9.31
CA GLN A 315 3.06 -6.86 8.74
C GLN A 315 3.24 -8.22 8.05
N LEU A 316 4.46 -8.59 7.64
CA LEU A 316 4.74 -9.88 7.01
C LEU A 316 4.64 -11.08 7.97
N PHE A 317 4.53 -10.83 9.29
CA PHE A 317 4.59 -11.87 10.32
C PHE A 317 3.32 -11.95 11.21
N PRO A 318 2.10 -12.02 10.63
CA PRO A 318 0.85 -12.10 11.41
C PRO A 318 0.74 -13.40 12.23
N SER A 319 1.56 -14.42 11.93
CA SER A 319 1.63 -15.66 12.73
C SER A 319 2.57 -15.58 13.94
N LEU A 320 3.43 -14.56 14.02
CA LEU A 320 4.42 -14.38 15.09
C LEU A 320 4.09 -13.19 15.99
N LEU A 321 3.44 -12.17 15.43
CA LEU A 321 3.23 -10.87 16.05
C LEU A 321 1.76 -10.45 15.91
N ASP A 322 1.08 -10.30 17.05
CA ASP A 322 -0.36 -9.98 17.07
C ASP A 322 -0.64 -8.59 16.45
N ASP A 323 0.29 -7.65 16.64
CA ASP A 323 0.21 -6.32 16.04
C ASP A 323 0.32 -6.33 14.51
N ALA A 324 0.90 -7.37 13.90
CA ALA A 324 0.89 -7.54 12.45
C ALA A 324 -0.49 -7.97 11.92
N ASP A 325 -1.21 -8.81 12.68
CA ASP A 325 -2.60 -9.18 12.36
C ASP A 325 -3.53 -7.97 12.54
N ARG A 326 -3.38 -7.22 13.64
CA ARG A 326 -4.12 -5.95 13.86
C ARG A 326 -3.85 -4.94 12.75
N ALA A 327 -2.59 -4.75 12.34
CA ALA A 327 -2.24 -3.86 11.24
C ALA A 327 -2.89 -4.31 9.92
N SER A 328 -2.94 -5.62 9.66
CA SER A 328 -3.63 -6.20 8.49
C SER A 328 -5.13 -5.95 8.51
N GLN A 329 -5.77 -5.98 9.69
CA GLN A 329 -7.18 -5.64 9.84
C GLN A 329 -7.43 -4.15 9.55
N ASN A 330 -6.58 -3.25 10.05
CA ASN A 330 -6.70 -1.81 9.74
C ASN A 330 -6.56 -1.53 8.24
N ILE A 331 -5.63 -2.21 7.55
CA ILE A 331 -5.47 -2.14 6.09
C ILE A 331 -6.77 -2.58 5.39
N ALA A 332 -7.34 -3.71 5.81
CA ALA A 332 -8.58 -4.24 5.25
C ALA A 332 -9.76 -3.29 5.47
N ASP A 333 -9.92 -2.74 6.68
CA ASP A 333 -10.98 -1.81 7.01
C ASP A 333 -10.88 -0.53 6.19
N PHE A 334 -9.66 -0.04 5.97
CA PHE A 334 -9.40 1.12 5.10
C PHE A 334 -9.77 0.81 3.64
N ALA A 335 -9.39 -0.36 3.11
CA ALA A 335 -9.77 -0.78 1.76
C ALA A 335 -11.30 -0.89 1.62
N ILE A 336 -11.97 -1.58 2.56
CA ILE A 336 -13.43 -1.71 2.59
C ILE A 336 -14.12 -0.35 2.64
N ARG A 337 -13.60 0.60 3.42
CA ARG A 337 -14.14 1.96 3.52
C ARG A 337 -14.09 2.71 2.18
N HIS A 338 -13.11 2.43 1.34
CA HIS A 338 -12.90 3.17 0.10
C HIS A 338 -13.39 2.46 -1.18
N PHE A 339 -13.52 1.14 -1.20
CA PHE A 339 -14.19 0.45 -2.30
C PHE A 339 -15.60 1.02 -2.54
N ALA A 340 -15.97 1.32 -3.77
CA ALA A 340 -17.31 1.76 -4.12
C ALA A 340 -18.36 0.67 -3.85
N ASP A 341 -18.00 -0.57 -4.12
CA ASP A 341 -18.75 -1.75 -3.74
C ASP A 341 -18.37 -2.19 -2.31
N LYS A 342 -19.37 -2.55 -1.48
CA LYS A 342 -19.16 -2.91 -0.07
C LYS A 342 -19.39 -4.41 0.13
N PRO A 343 -18.56 -5.09 0.95
CA PRO A 343 -18.86 -6.47 1.37
C PRO A 343 -20.26 -6.57 1.96
N GLN A 344 -21.01 -7.59 1.55
CA GLN A 344 -22.27 -7.95 2.19
C GLN A 344 -21.95 -8.74 3.47
N GLU A 345 -22.66 -8.43 4.55
CA GLU A 345 -22.50 -9.07 5.88
C GLU A 345 -22.78 -10.57 5.88
#